data_AF-A0A946AMI2-F1
#
_entry.id   AF-A0A946AMI2-F1
#
_cell.length_a   1.000
_cell.length_b   1.000
_cell.length_c   1.000
_cell.angle_alpha   90.00
_cell.angle_beta   90.00
_cell.angle_gamma   90.00
#
_symmetry.space_group_name_H-M   'P 1'
#
loop_
_entity.id
_entity.type
_entity.pdbx_description
1 polymer ?
#
loop_
_entity_poly.entity_id
_entity_poly.type
_entity_poly.pdbx_seq_one_letter_code
_entity_poly.pdbx_strand_id
1 'polypeptide(L)'
;MTVIRASIFVIILVGVFIGYRVWQPPEVEMESAPAIQDVRPVAVPNGTVDVEVETILPTGNIPIISLDQPGCLTERQFEELPELMQEAERMEAISASGTALTAYENLGEDSLQSFANQGDSAAMVVLGAMQVMRAYKIDDSRAIDWLSGKNLIDDVNIGTDELSGTASLALNEAAYWYYEAASHGRVMALQQYGQVKGRLFGGPVGLGWVSQAEYDALTLGEKNSLIPNNLYGQVAYDVVPAIRSVFSDLSPVSSKQVEIREKLRVEFDRNLDDRGLPRIQIAAAAMTSMEYLFERICDSVKHEELRRRSLQ
;
A
#
# COMPACT_ATOMS: atom_id res chain seq x y z
N MET A 1 -4.20 6.50 21.98
CA MET A 1 -4.44 5.40 21.02
C MET A 1 -3.95 5.83 19.64
N THR A 2 -2.72 6.36 19.58
CA THR A 2 -2.33 7.36 18.57
C THR A 2 -0.85 7.25 18.17
N VAL A 3 -0.26 6.05 18.34
CA VAL A 3 1.17 5.77 18.11
C VAL A 3 1.37 4.70 17.02
N ILE A 4 0.29 4.23 16.38
CA ILE A 4 0.37 3.17 15.38
C ILE A 4 0.49 3.72 13.94
N ARG A 5 0.17 5.00 13.69
CA ARG A 5 0.03 5.51 12.30
C ARG A 5 1.31 6.05 11.68
N ALA A 6 2.25 6.58 12.46
CA ALA A 6 3.51 7.13 11.92
C ALA A 6 4.57 6.04 11.69
N SER A 7 4.69 5.08 12.61
CA SER A 7 5.53 3.89 12.39
C SER A 7 5.01 3.05 11.23
N ILE A 8 3.70 3.03 10.97
CA ILE A 8 3.11 2.38 9.79
C ILE A 8 3.49 3.08 8.48
N PHE A 9 3.81 4.37 8.43
CA PHE A 9 4.18 5.00 7.14
C PHE A 9 5.61 4.65 6.71
N VAL A 10 6.54 4.61 7.67
CA VAL A 10 7.92 4.12 7.44
C VAL A 10 7.93 2.58 7.31
N ILE A 11 7.08 1.85 8.05
CA ILE A 11 6.89 0.40 7.92
C ILE A 11 6.03 0.03 6.71
N ILE A 12 5.28 0.92 6.06
CA ILE A 12 4.62 0.63 4.77
C ILE A 12 5.60 0.86 3.63
N LEU A 13 6.43 1.92 3.71
CA LEU A 13 7.55 2.12 2.78
C LEU A 13 8.61 1.01 2.92
N VAL A 14 8.80 0.44 4.11
CA VAL A 14 9.66 -0.73 4.38
C VAL A 14 8.91 -2.08 4.30
N GLY A 15 7.58 -2.10 4.42
CA GLY A 15 6.75 -3.31 4.50
C GLY A 15 6.37 -3.87 3.13
N VAL A 16 6.28 -2.99 2.13
CA VAL A 16 6.41 -3.38 0.72
C VAL A 16 7.77 -4.06 0.46
N PHE A 17 8.78 -3.80 1.31
CA PHE A 17 10.12 -4.40 1.26
C PHE A 17 10.29 -5.68 2.13
N ILE A 18 9.47 -5.89 3.18
CA ILE A 18 9.58 -7.07 4.08
C ILE A 18 8.73 -8.27 3.62
N GLY A 19 7.70 -8.06 2.78
CA GLY A 19 6.98 -9.16 2.12
C GLY A 19 7.87 -10.12 1.30
N TYR A 20 9.14 -9.76 1.09
CA TYR A 20 10.16 -10.57 0.42
C TYR A 20 11.15 -11.32 1.33
N ARG A 21 11.10 -11.16 2.66
CA ARG A 21 12.23 -11.56 3.53
C ARG A 21 12.00 -12.71 4.51
N VAL A 22 10.83 -13.35 4.58
CA VAL A 22 10.66 -14.56 5.41
C VAL A 22 9.79 -15.60 4.72
N TRP A 23 10.31 -16.23 3.66
CA TRP A 23 9.93 -17.60 3.32
C TRP A 23 11.03 -18.54 3.84
N GLN A 24 10.88 -18.95 5.11
CA GLN A 24 11.41 -20.21 5.65
C GLN A 24 10.44 -20.69 6.73
N PRO A 25 9.83 -21.88 6.62
CA PRO A 25 8.96 -22.41 7.66
C PRO A 25 9.77 -22.95 8.83
N PRO A 26 9.47 -22.61 10.10
CA PRO A 26 9.86 -23.43 11.24
C PRO A 26 8.75 -24.46 11.56
N GLU A 27 9.11 -25.73 11.62
CA GLU A 27 8.35 -26.77 12.35
C GLU A 27 8.35 -26.44 13.83
N VAL A 28 7.20 -26.21 14.49
CA VAL A 28 6.98 -26.55 15.91
C VAL A 28 5.49 -26.80 16.20
N GLU A 29 5.28 -27.83 17.03
CA GLU A 29 4.04 -28.41 17.55
C GLU A 29 3.07 -27.43 18.24
N MET A 30 1.78 -27.73 18.12
CA MET A 30 0.66 -27.06 18.77
C MET A 30 0.60 -27.38 20.27
N GLU A 31 0.57 -26.34 21.11
CA GLU A 31 0.05 -26.43 22.48
C GLU A 31 -1.04 -25.36 22.69
N SER A 32 -2.21 -25.79 23.12
CA SER A 32 -3.45 -25.00 23.21
C SER A 32 -3.52 -24.18 24.50
N ALA A 33 -4.01 -22.94 24.39
CA ALA A 33 -4.38 -22.09 25.54
C ALA A 33 -5.90 -22.11 25.80
N PRO A 34 -6.36 -22.05 27.06
CA PRO A 34 -7.77 -22.22 27.43
C PRO A 34 -8.62 -20.93 27.28
N ALA A 35 -9.93 -21.14 27.06
CA ALA A 35 -10.98 -20.12 27.01
C ALA A 35 -11.48 -19.67 28.40
N ILE A 36 -12.40 -18.67 28.41
CA ILE A 36 -13.39 -18.22 29.47
C ILE A 36 -13.11 -16.76 29.95
N GLN A 37 -14.03 -15.80 30.17
CA GLN A 37 -15.50 -15.58 30.11
C GLN A 37 -15.75 -14.04 30.17
N ASP A 38 -16.69 -13.44 29.43
CA ASP A 38 -18.11 -13.13 29.77
C ASP A 38 -18.32 -12.03 30.84
N VAL A 39 -18.77 -10.82 30.44
CA VAL A 39 -19.44 -9.84 31.31
C VAL A 39 -20.54 -9.08 30.53
N ARG A 40 -21.76 -9.11 31.09
CA ARG A 40 -23.05 -8.62 30.57
C ARG A 40 -23.26 -7.10 30.71
N PRO A 41 -24.24 -6.51 29.99
CA PRO A 41 -24.60 -5.08 30.06
C PRO A 41 -25.60 -4.78 31.20
N VAL A 42 -25.56 -3.55 31.74
CA VAL A 42 -26.53 -3.03 32.71
C VAL A 42 -27.16 -1.74 32.19
N ALA A 43 -28.49 -1.66 32.30
CA ALA A 43 -29.35 -0.57 31.83
C ALA A 43 -29.50 0.60 32.82
N VAL A 44 -29.85 1.76 32.25
CA VAL A 44 -30.02 3.12 32.83
C VAL A 44 -31.34 3.27 33.61
N PRO A 45 -31.47 4.28 34.51
CA PRO A 45 -32.72 5.06 34.50
C PRO A 45 -32.57 6.58 34.69
N ASN A 46 -33.25 7.31 33.80
CA ASN A 46 -33.86 8.64 33.88
C ASN A 46 -33.43 9.67 34.94
N GLY A 47 -32.99 10.83 34.44
CA GLY A 47 -33.06 12.13 35.12
C GLY A 47 -32.47 13.20 34.21
N THR A 48 -33.30 14.14 33.74
CA THR A 48 -32.84 15.35 33.05
C THR A 48 -31.97 16.15 34.01
N VAL A 49 -30.68 16.23 33.71
CA VAL A 49 -29.73 17.16 34.34
C VAL A 49 -29.14 17.98 33.21
N ASP A 50 -29.36 19.29 33.25
CA ASP A 50 -28.58 20.25 32.47
C ASP A 50 -27.12 20.08 32.88
N VAL A 51 -26.34 19.42 32.02
CA VAL A 51 -24.88 19.36 32.18
C VAL A 51 -24.31 20.41 31.23
N GLU A 52 -23.93 21.56 31.79
CA GLU A 52 -22.86 22.36 31.20
C GLU A 52 -21.67 21.42 30.99
N VAL A 53 -21.38 21.09 29.73
CA VAL A 53 -20.12 20.43 29.37
C VAL A 53 -19.05 21.50 29.42
N GLU A 54 -18.63 21.84 30.63
CA GLU A 54 -17.32 22.42 30.85
C GLU A 54 -16.33 21.37 30.35
N THR A 55 -15.68 21.66 29.23
CA THR A 55 -14.67 20.77 28.66
C THR A 55 -13.48 20.85 29.59
N ILE A 56 -13.45 19.98 30.62
CA ILE A 56 -12.28 19.77 31.46
C ILE A 56 -11.24 19.11 30.55
N LEU A 57 -10.44 19.94 29.88
CA LEU A 57 -9.15 19.53 29.38
C LEU A 57 -8.41 18.93 30.58
N PRO A 58 -7.93 17.67 30.51
CA PRO A 58 -7.05 17.18 31.55
C PRO A 58 -5.78 18.02 31.48
N THR A 59 -5.68 19.02 32.35
CA THR A 59 -4.43 19.67 32.78
C THR A 59 -3.61 18.65 33.56
N GLY A 60 -3.19 17.60 32.87
CA GLY A 60 -2.05 16.80 33.26
C GLY A 60 -0.84 17.41 32.58
N ASN A 61 -0.03 18.13 33.34
CA ASN A 61 1.34 18.45 32.98
C ASN A 61 2.07 17.13 32.64
N ILE A 62 2.03 16.74 31.38
CA ILE A 62 3.08 15.90 30.82
C ILE A 62 4.32 16.79 30.85
N PRO A 63 5.42 16.41 31.52
CA PRO A 63 6.63 17.19 31.43
C PRO A 63 6.97 17.29 29.94
N ILE A 64 6.93 18.52 29.41
CA ILE A 64 7.63 18.86 28.19
C ILE A 64 9.08 18.57 28.53
N ILE A 65 9.57 17.40 28.13
CA ILE A 65 11.00 17.15 28.13
C ILE A 65 11.52 18.08 27.05
N SER A 66 11.86 19.29 27.46
CA SER A 66 12.70 20.21 26.70
C SER A 66 14.05 19.52 26.58
N LEU A 67 14.24 18.86 25.44
CA LEU A 67 15.55 18.59 24.89
C LEU A 67 15.83 19.76 23.95
N ASP A 68 16.16 20.90 24.56
CA ASP A 68 16.62 22.10 23.88
C ASP A 68 17.95 21.79 23.18
N GLN A 69 17.87 21.23 21.97
CA GLN A 69 18.75 21.70 20.92
C GLN A 69 17.98 22.72 20.09
N PRO A 70 18.33 24.01 20.15
CA PRO A 70 17.68 25.03 19.34
C PRO A 70 17.90 24.70 17.86
N GLY A 71 16.84 24.29 17.16
CA GLY A 71 16.85 24.09 15.71
C GLY A 71 16.36 22.73 15.18
N CYS A 72 15.92 21.79 16.03
CA CYS A 72 15.40 20.48 15.59
C CYS A 72 13.90 20.27 15.92
N LEU A 73 13.24 19.38 15.17
CA LEU A 73 11.83 19.01 15.28
C LEU A 73 11.69 17.71 16.08
N THR A 74 10.67 17.65 16.93
CA THR A 74 10.18 16.38 17.52
C THR A 74 9.46 15.54 16.47
N GLU A 75 9.28 14.23 16.70
CA GLU A 75 8.55 13.33 15.79
C GLU A 75 7.16 13.86 15.41
N ARG A 76 6.41 14.37 16.38
CA ARG A 76 5.09 14.96 16.12
C ARG A 76 5.16 16.24 15.28
N GLN A 77 6.11 17.14 15.58
CA GLN A 77 6.28 18.37 14.81
C GLN A 77 6.80 18.08 13.39
N PHE A 78 7.52 16.97 13.24
CA PHE A 78 7.93 16.47 11.94
C PHE A 78 6.70 16.00 11.14
N GLU A 79 5.84 15.15 11.71
CA GLU A 79 4.62 14.67 11.05
C GLU A 79 3.62 15.77 10.65
N GLU A 80 3.57 16.86 11.42
CA GLU A 80 2.69 18.01 11.17
C GLU A 80 3.31 19.02 10.18
N LEU A 81 4.48 18.72 9.56
CA LEU A 81 5.08 19.57 8.54
C LEU A 81 4.17 19.68 7.31
N PRO A 82 3.84 20.90 6.83
CA PRO A 82 3.01 21.09 5.64
C PRO A 82 3.54 20.36 4.40
N GLU A 83 4.86 20.28 4.23
CA GLU A 83 5.50 19.61 3.09
C GLU A 83 5.31 18.09 3.14
N LEU A 84 5.30 17.49 4.34
CA LEU A 84 5.02 16.06 4.52
C LEU A 84 3.54 15.76 4.33
N MET A 85 2.64 16.64 4.80
CA MET A 85 1.21 16.49 4.58
C MET A 85 0.87 16.57 3.08
N GLN A 86 1.43 17.55 2.37
CA GLN A 86 1.26 17.67 0.91
C GLN A 86 1.82 16.47 0.17
N GLU A 87 2.97 15.93 0.60
CA GLU A 87 3.51 14.72 0.02
C GLU A 87 2.61 13.50 0.29
N ALA A 88 2.09 13.36 1.51
CA ALA A 88 1.18 12.28 1.86
C ALA A 88 -0.09 12.32 1.01
N GLU A 89 -0.72 13.49 0.83
CA GLU A 89 -1.87 13.68 -0.04
C GLU A 89 -1.54 13.35 -1.51
N ARG A 90 -0.38 13.82 -1.99
CA ARG A 90 0.11 13.53 -3.34
C ARG A 90 0.28 12.03 -3.57
N MET A 91 0.89 11.33 -2.62
CA MET A 91 1.11 9.88 -2.67
C MET A 91 -0.22 9.11 -2.56
N GLU A 92 -1.14 9.56 -1.71
CA GLU A 92 -2.46 8.95 -1.54
C GLU A 92 -3.36 9.10 -2.78
N ALA A 93 -3.23 10.21 -3.50
CA ALA A 93 -3.95 10.45 -4.75
C ALA A 93 -3.53 9.49 -5.87
N ILE A 94 -2.28 9.01 -5.84
CA ILE A 94 -1.70 8.17 -6.91
C ILE A 94 -1.63 6.68 -6.53
N SER A 95 -1.82 6.40 -5.24
CA SER A 95 -1.79 5.06 -4.66
C SER A 95 -3.03 4.26 -4.99
N ALA A 96 -2.86 2.94 -5.05
CA ALA A 96 -3.95 1.96 -5.07
C ALA A 96 -4.35 1.49 -3.66
N SER A 97 -3.70 1.99 -2.62
CA SER A 97 -3.97 1.69 -1.22
C SER A 97 -3.91 2.97 -0.38
N GLY A 98 -4.63 3.01 0.73
CA GLY A 98 -4.61 4.17 1.63
C GLY A 98 -5.93 4.47 2.31
N THR A 99 -5.89 5.43 3.23
CA THR A 99 -7.04 5.81 4.06
C THR A 99 -8.09 6.61 3.32
N ALA A 100 -7.76 7.32 2.24
CA ALA A 100 -8.71 8.07 1.44
C ALA A 100 -9.75 7.17 0.77
N LEU A 101 -9.42 5.89 0.57
CA LEU A 101 -10.36 4.90 0.03
C LEU A 101 -11.49 4.58 1.01
N THR A 102 -11.37 4.97 2.28
CA THR A 102 -12.46 4.80 3.27
C THR A 102 -13.72 5.59 2.93
N ALA A 103 -13.62 6.62 2.07
CA ALA A 103 -14.78 7.33 1.52
C ALA A 103 -15.72 6.43 0.69
N TYR A 104 -15.24 5.26 0.24
CA TYR A 104 -15.98 4.29 -0.54
C TYR A 104 -16.52 3.13 0.30
N GLU A 105 -16.31 3.15 1.63
CA GLU A 105 -16.88 2.16 2.54
C GLU A 105 -18.42 2.10 2.40
N ASN A 106 -18.97 0.89 2.42
CA ASN A 106 -20.40 0.61 2.32
C ASN A 106 -21.07 1.00 0.98
N LEU A 107 -20.32 1.45 -0.03
CA LEU A 107 -20.87 1.62 -1.37
C LEU A 107 -21.04 0.26 -2.05
N GLY A 108 -22.20 0.07 -2.67
CA GLY A 108 -22.46 -1.09 -3.52
C GLY A 108 -21.73 -0.99 -4.87
N GLU A 109 -21.54 -2.14 -5.52
CA GLU A 109 -20.86 -2.25 -6.81
C GLU A 109 -21.43 -1.30 -7.87
N ASP A 110 -22.75 -1.18 -7.98
CA ASP A 110 -23.40 -0.29 -8.94
C ASP A 110 -23.00 1.18 -8.76
N SER A 111 -22.87 1.62 -7.50
CA SER A 111 -22.44 2.99 -7.18
C SER A 111 -20.97 3.20 -7.53
N LEU A 112 -20.12 2.23 -7.22
CA LEU A 112 -18.70 2.25 -7.58
C LEU A 112 -18.51 2.26 -9.10
N GLN A 113 -19.27 1.46 -9.84
CA GLN A 113 -19.25 1.48 -11.31
C GLN A 113 -19.73 2.84 -11.85
N SER A 114 -20.75 3.45 -11.25
CA SER A 114 -21.20 4.79 -11.62
C SER A 114 -20.10 5.84 -11.46
N PHE A 115 -19.34 5.80 -10.36
CA PHE A 115 -18.19 6.69 -10.15
C PHE A 115 -17.04 6.37 -11.11
N ALA A 116 -16.71 5.10 -11.31
CA ALA A 116 -15.69 4.68 -12.26
C ALA A 116 -16.00 5.16 -13.69
N ASN A 117 -17.26 5.09 -14.12
CA ASN A 117 -17.70 5.59 -15.43
C ASN A 117 -17.59 7.12 -15.57
N GLN A 118 -17.47 7.85 -14.45
CA GLN A 118 -17.21 9.29 -14.43
C GLN A 118 -15.70 9.62 -14.37
N GLY A 119 -14.84 8.60 -14.43
CA GLY A 119 -13.39 8.74 -14.35
C GLY A 119 -12.82 8.67 -12.94
N ASP A 120 -13.61 8.25 -11.94
CA ASP A 120 -13.13 8.09 -10.58
C ASP A 120 -12.22 6.87 -10.45
N SER A 121 -10.92 7.13 -10.46
CA SER A 121 -9.90 6.10 -10.36
C SER A 121 -9.87 5.41 -8.99
N ALA A 122 -10.34 6.04 -7.90
CA ALA A 122 -10.44 5.36 -6.61
C ALA A 122 -11.54 4.30 -6.65
N ALA A 123 -12.71 4.64 -7.20
CA ALA A 123 -13.78 3.67 -7.39
C ALA A 123 -13.33 2.47 -8.25
N MET A 124 -12.54 2.72 -9.30
CA MET A 124 -11.93 1.65 -10.12
C MET A 124 -11.01 0.73 -9.28
N VAL A 125 -10.14 1.29 -8.44
CA VAL A 125 -9.28 0.49 -7.54
C VAL A 125 -10.14 -0.38 -6.61
N VAL A 126 -11.21 0.17 -6.04
CA VAL A 126 -12.11 -0.58 -5.15
C VAL A 126 -12.81 -1.71 -5.90
N LEU A 127 -13.31 -1.47 -7.12
CA LEU A 127 -13.86 -2.52 -7.98
C LEU A 127 -12.84 -3.62 -8.26
N GLY A 128 -11.60 -3.25 -8.56
CA GLY A 128 -10.51 -4.22 -8.74
C GLY A 128 -10.28 -5.09 -7.50
N ALA A 129 -10.31 -4.48 -6.32
CA ALA A 129 -10.17 -5.18 -5.05
C ALA A 129 -11.36 -6.10 -4.73
N MET A 130 -12.60 -5.67 -5.00
CA MET A 130 -13.78 -6.52 -4.84
C MET A 130 -13.66 -7.79 -5.70
N GLN A 131 -13.16 -7.64 -6.92
CA GLN A 131 -12.94 -8.77 -7.84
C GLN A 131 -11.83 -9.71 -7.37
N VAL A 132 -10.74 -9.16 -6.80
CA VAL A 132 -9.73 -9.95 -6.10
C VAL A 132 -10.37 -10.76 -4.97
N MET A 133 -11.17 -10.14 -4.09
CA MET A 133 -11.83 -10.85 -2.98
C MET A 133 -12.72 -11.99 -3.50
N ARG A 134 -13.52 -11.74 -4.54
CA ARG A 134 -14.35 -12.78 -5.19
C ARG A 134 -13.52 -13.95 -5.70
N ALA A 135 -12.39 -13.67 -6.35
CA ALA A 135 -11.49 -14.72 -6.84
C ALA A 135 -10.95 -15.61 -5.72
N TYR A 136 -10.68 -15.03 -4.55
CA TYR A 136 -10.21 -15.74 -3.36
C TYR A 136 -11.33 -16.22 -2.44
N LYS A 137 -12.60 -16.10 -2.84
CA LYS A 137 -13.79 -16.48 -2.05
C LYS A 137 -13.83 -15.76 -0.69
N ILE A 138 -13.35 -14.54 -0.65
CA ILE A 138 -13.45 -13.61 0.47
C ILE A 138 -14.65 -12.69 0.22
N ASP A 139 -15.33 -12.30 1.29
CA ASP A 139 -16.39 -11.29 1.23
C ASP A 139 -15.85 -9.99 0.59
N ASP A 140 -16.47 -9.54 -0.50
CA ASP A 140 -16.00 -8.40 -1.28
C ASP A 140 -16.23 -7.05 -0.57
N SER A 141 -17.09 -7.01 0.45
CA SER A 141 -17.21 -5.85 1.35
C SER A 141 -15.91 -5.54 2.10
N ARG A 142 -14.98 -6.51 2.19
CA ARG A 142 -13.66 -6.34 2.80
C ARG A 142 -12.62 -5.71 1.87
N ALA A 143 -13.00 -5.32 0.64
CA ALA A 143 -12.09 -4.68 -0.30
C ALA A 143 -11.42 -3.43 0.28
N ILE A 144 -12.18 -2.55 0.92
CA ILE A 144 -11.62 -1.31 1.52
C ILE A 144 -10.71 -1.63 2.70
N ASP A 145 -11.07 -2.59 3.55
CA ASP A 145 -10.25 -3.04 4.66
C ASP A 145 -8.87 -3.52 4.16
N TRP A 146 -8.87 -4.37 3.13
CA TRP A 146 -7.65 -4.84 2.49
C TRP A 146 -6.81 -3.70 1.89
N LEU A 147 -7.44 -2.79 1.14
CA LEU A 147 -6.77 -1.65 0.51
C LEU A 147 -6.27 -0.61 1.51
N SER A 148 -6.87 -0.52 2.70
CA SER A 148 -6.47 0.41 3.76
C SER A 148 -5.52 -0.21 4.78
N GLY A 149 -5.21 -1.51 4.66
CA GLY A 149 -4.43 -2.26 5.63
C GLY A 149 -5.13 -2.41 6.99
N LYS A 150 -6.44 -2.10 7.07
CA LYS A 150 -7.26 -2.37 8.24
C LYS A 150 -7.57 -3.86 8.24
N ASN A 151 -7.02 -4.57 9.20
CA ASN A 151 -6.99 -6.03 9.23
C ASN A 151 -6.12 -6.58 8.10
N LEU A 152 -4.83 -6.81 8.40
CA LEU A 152 -4.03 -7.75 7.62
C LEU A 152 -4.89 -9.01 7.51
N ILE A 153 -5.38 -9.30 6.30
CA ILE A 153 -6.10 -10.54 6.08
C ILE A 153 -5.01 -11.59 6.24
N ASP A 154 -4.94 -12.17 7.45
CA ASP A 154 -3.97 -13.18 7.85
C ASP A 154 -3.79 -14.14 6.70
N ASP A 155 -2.57 -14.16 6.13
CA ASP A 155 -2.14 -15.02 5.05
C ASP A 155 -3.30 -15.57 4.23
N VAL A 156 -3.92 -14.71 3.40
CA VAL A 156 -4.56 -15.26 2.21
C VAL A 156 -3.40 -15.95 1.51
N ASN A 157 -3.35 -17.27 1.67
CA ASN A 157 -2.68 -18.18 0.77
C ASN A 157 -3.31 -17.85 -0.58
N ILE A 158 -2.79 -16.82 -1.24
CA ILE A 158 -3.03 -16.47 -2.62
C ILE A 158 -2.38 -17.63 -3.35
N GLY A 159 -3.12 -18.74 -3.36
CA GLY A 159 -2.52 -20.06 -3.31
C GLY A 159 -1.65 -20.32 -4.52
N THR A 160 -0.72 -21.25 -4.39
CA THR A 160 -0.09 -21.89 -5.55
C THR A 160 -1.07 -22.75 -6.35
N ASP A 161 -2.30 -22.92 -5.85
CA ASP A 161 -3.34 -23.74 -6.44
C ASP A 161 -3.75 -23.26 -7.83
N GLU A 162 -4.20 -24.19 -8.65
CA GLU A 162 -4.72 -23.89 -9.98
C GLU A 162 -5.97 -23.00 -9.88
N LEU A 163 -6.05 -21.98 -10.73
CA LEU A 163 -7.20 -21.07 -10.74
C LEU A 163 -8.42 -21.76 -11.35
N SER A 164 -9.51 -21.84 -10.57
CA SER A 164 -10.81 -22.19 -11.14
C SER A 164 -11.26 -21.17 -12.21
N GLY A 165 -12.11 -21.58 -13.16
CA GLY A 165 -12.59 -20.70 -14.22
C GLY A 165 -13.26 -19.41 -13.71
N THR A 166 -14.02 -19.49 -12.62
CA THR A 166 -14.65 -18.31 -11.99
C THR A 166 -13.63 -17.39 -11.34
N ALA A 167 -12.60 -17.93 -10.67
CA ALA A 167 -11.51 -17.14 -10.12
C ALA A 167 -10.70 -16.44 -11.22
N SER A 168 -10.44 -17.12 -12.34
CA SER A 168 -9.78 -16.51 -13.50
C SER A 168 -10.60 -15.39 -14.12
N LEU A 169 -11.93 -15.51 -14.21
CA LEU A 169 -12.80 -14.43 -14.70
C LEU A 169 -12.74 -13.21 -13.77
N ALA A 170 -12.91 -13.41 -12.47
CA ALA A 170 -12.83 -12.32 -11.49
C ALA A 170 -11.45 -11.64 -11.51
N LEU A 171 -10.35 -12.40 -11.60
CA LEU A 171 -9.02 -11.81 -11.73
C LEU A 171 -8.82 -11.05 -13.07
N ASN A 172 -9.43 -11.47 -14.17
CA ASN A 172 -9.39 -10.67 -15.40
C ASN A 172 -10.13 -9.34 -15.24
N GLU A 173 -11.29 -9.34 -14.57
CA GLU A 173 -12.02 -8.10 -14.24
C GLU A 173 -11.21 -7.22 -13.27
N ALA A 174 -10.53 -7.81 -12.28
CA ALA A 174 -9.63 -7.07 -11.41
C ALA A 174 -8.48 -6.40 -12.19
N ALA A 175 -7.85 -7.15 -13.10
CA ALA A 175 -6.79 -6.63 -13.96
C ALA A 175 -7.29 -5.46 -14.82
N TYR A 176 -8.49 -5.57 -15.40
CA TYR A 176 -9.12 -4.48 -16.13
C TYR A 176 -9.25 -3.23 -15.25
N TRP A 177 -9.87 -3.35 -14.07
CA TRP A 177 -10.10 -2.20 -13.20
C TRP A 177 -8.83 -1.54 -12.67
N TYR A 178 -7.80 -2.32 -12.31
CA TYR A 178 -6.53 -1.74 -11.90
C TYR A 178 -5.80 -1.03 -13.04
N TYR A 179 -5.89 -1.56 -14.26
CA TYR A 179 -5.33 -0.91 -15.44
C TYR A 179 -6.07 0.41 -15.75
N GLU A 180 -7.41 0.39 -15.67
CA GLU A 180 -8.25 1.59 -15.81
C GLU A 180 -7.91 2.66 -14.77
N ALA A 181 -7.77 2.26 -13.50
CA ALA A 181 -7.38 3.18 -12.42
C ALA A 181 -6.01 3.82 -12.68
N ALA A 182 -5.04 3.02 -13.14
CA ALA A 182 -3.72 3.51 -13.49
C ALA A 182 -3.79 4.53 -14.63
N SER A 183 -4.53 4.23 -15.69
CA SER A 183 -4.71 5.15 -16.83
C SER A 183 -5.42 6.46 -16.44
N HIS A 184 -6.22 6.46 -15.36
CA HIS A 184 -6.89 7.65 -14.81
C HIS A 184 -6.13 8.31 -13.63
N GLY A 185 -4.82 8.08 -13.53
CA GLY A 185 -3.92 8.84 -12.66
C GLY A 185 -3.54 8.18 -11.34
N ARG A 186 -4.21 7.10 -10.92
CA ARG A 186 -3.75 6.26 -9.80
C ARG A 186 -2.67 5.28 -10.26
N VAL A 187 -1.56 5.83 -10.73
CA VAL A 187 -0.52 5.07 -11.47
C VAL A 187 0.05 3.89 -10.68
N MET A 188 0.05 3.93 -9.35
CA MET A 188 0.49 2.80 -8.52
C MET A 188 -0.45 1.59 -8.58
N ALA A 189 -1.65 1.71 -9.15
CA ALA A 189 -2.51 0.58 -9.48
C ALA A 189 -1.86 -0.38 -10.49
N LEU A 190 -0.85 0.06 -11.25
CA LEU A 190 -0.02 -0.83 -12.07
C LEU A 190 0.62 -1.95 -11.24
N GLN A 191 1.01 -1.67 -10.00
CA GLN A 191 1.56 -2.69 -9.09
C GLN A 191 0.55 -3.83 -8.87
N GLN A 192 -0.70 -3.49 -8.53
CA GLN A 192 -1.79 -4.46 -8.36
C GLN A 192 -2.16 -5.17 -9.67
N TYR A 193 -2.19 -4.44 -10.79
CA TYR A 193 -2.33 -5.04 -12.12
C TYR A 193 -1.25 -6.11 -12.37
N GLY A 194 0.01 -5.80 -12.07
CA GLY A 194 1.12 -6.74 -12.16
C GLY A 194 0.94 -7.97 -11.29
N GLN A 195 0.52 -7.81 -10.04
CA GLN A 195 0.22 -8.93 -9.14
C GLN A 195 -0.86 -9.86 -9.73
N VAL A 196 -1.97 -9.29 -10.19
CA VAL A 196 -3.08 -10.04 -10.79
C VAL A 196 -2.64 -10.76 -12.07
N LYS A 197 -1.90 -10.08 -12.96
CA LYS A 197 -1.36 -10.70 -14.18
C LYS A 197 -0.37 -11.82 -13.84
N GLY A 198 0.49 -11.63 -12.85
CA GLY A 198 1.38 -12.69 -12.37
C GLY A 198 0.61 -13.92 -11.92
N ARG A 199 -0.51 -13.74 -11.22
CA ARG A 199 -1.37 -14.84 -10.79
C ARG A 199 -2.09 -15.54 -11.96
N LEU A 200 -2.66 -14.77 -12.88
CA LEU A 200 -3.39 -15.29 -14.05
C LEU A 200 -2.52 -16.11 -15.00
N PHE A 201 -1.26 -15.68 -15.19
CA PHE A 201 -0.39 -16.21 -16.24
C PHE A 201 0.81 -16.98 -15.69
N GLY A 202 0.94 -17.17 -14.37
CA GLY A 202 2.05 -17.94 -13.80
C GLY A 202 3.41 -17.21 -13.84
N GLY A 203 3.39 -15.89 -13.67
CA GLY A 203 4.61 -15.07 -13.57
C GLY A 203 5.29 -14.76 -14.91
N PRO A 204 6.60 -14.43 -14.92
CA PRO A 204 7.28 -13.89 -16.11
C PRO A 204 7.35 -14.87 -17.29
N VAL A 205 7.38 -16.19 -17.03
CA VAL A 205 7.40 -17.21 -18.09
C VAL A 205 6.06 -17.28 -18.83
N GLY A 206 4.94 -17.42 -18.12
CA GLY A 206 3.65 -17.50 -18.80
C GLY A 206 3.10 -16.16 -19.28
N LEU A 207 3.68 -15.03 -18.84
CA LEU A 207 3.53 -13.74 -19.51
C LEU A 207 4.36 -13.62 -20.81
N GLY A 208 5.19 -14.61 -21.12
CA GLY A 208 6.01 -14.63 -22.33
C GLY A 208 7.18 -13.65 -22.31
N TRP A 209 7.57 -13.14 -21.14
CA TRP A 209 8.68 -12.20 -21.02
C TRP A 209 10.03 -12.88 -21.15
N VAL A 210 10.12 -14.13 -20.70
CA VAL A 210 11.29 -15.00 -20.78
C VAL A 210 10.83 -16.44 -21.00
N SER A 211 11.66 -17.25 -21.65
CA SER A 211 11.44 -18.70 -21.75
C SER A 211 11.71 -19.41 -20.42
N GLN A 212 11.21 -20.64 -20.27
CA GLN A 212 11.48 -21.46 -19.08
C GLN A 212 12.98 -21.69 -18.87
N ALA A 213 13.72 -21.99 -19.95
CA ALA A 213 15.16 -22.22 -19.88
C ALA A 213 15.95 -20.96 -19.46
N GLU A 214 15.55 -19.78 -19.97
CA GLU A 214 16.12 -18.51 -19.53
C GLU A 214 15.82 -18.27 -18.05
N TYR A 215 14.57 -18.48 -17.62
CA TYR A 215 14.16 -18.28 -16.24
C TYR A 215 14.92 -19.17 -15.28
N ASP A 216 15.09 -20.46 -15.59
CA ASP A 216 15.79 -21.41 -14.72
C ASP A 216 17.26 -21.05 -14.51
N ALA A 217 17.90 -20.44 -15.52
CA ALA A 217 19.28 -19.99 -15.48
C ALA A 217 19.51 -18.70 -14.68
N LEU A 218 18.46 -17.94 -14.35
CA LEU A 218 18.56 -16.70 -13.59
C LEU A 218 18.93 -16.95 -12.12
N THR A 219 19.72 -16.06 -11.55
CA THR A 219 19.92 -15.99 -10.10
C THR A 219 18.62 -15.64 -9.38
N LEU A 220 18.54 -15.91 -8.07
CA LEU A 220 17.36 -15.55 -7.27
C LEU A 220 17.06 -14.04 -7.34
N GLY A 221 18.11 -13.20 -7.32
CA GLY A 221 17.94 -11.74 -7.44
C GLY A 221 17.31 -11.33 -8.76
N GLU A 222 17.72 -11.93 -9.88
CA GLU A 222 17.15 -11.68 -11.20
C GLU A 222 15.73 -12.24 -11.34
N LYS A 223 15.44 -13.40 -10.75
CA LYS A 223 14.06 -13.92 -10.69
C LYS A 223 13.15 -12.95 -9.96
N ASN A 224 13.60 -12.42 -8.82
CA ASN A 224 12.86 -11.47 -8.02
C ASN A 224 12.64 -10.13 -8.74
N SER A 225 13.61 -9.69 -9.54
CA SER A 225 13.48 -8.46 -10.33
C SER A 225 12.48 -8.59 -11.48
N LEU A 226 12.17 -9.82 -11.90
CA LEU A 226 11.16 -10.12 -12.92
C LEU A 226 9.76 -10.43 -12.38
N ILE A 227 9.55 -10.34 -11.06
CA ILE A 227 8.22 -10.56 -10.50
C ILE A 227 7.26 -9.47 -11.02
N PRO A 228 6.12 -9.84 -11.64
CA PRO A 228 5.26 -8.88 -12.34
C PRO A 228 4.81 -7.70 -11.49
N ASN A 229 4.47 -7.95 -10.23
CA ASN A 229 4.14 -6.91 -9.25
C ASN A 229 5.22 -5.80 -9.18
N ASN A 230 6.48 -6.22 -9.02
CA ASN A 230 7.62 -5.31 -8.94
C ASN A 230 7.87 -4.59 -10.26
N LEU A 231 7.82 -5.32 -11.38
CA LEU A 231 8.07 -4.77 -12.70
C LEU A 231 7.06 -3.68 -13.06
N TYR A 232 5.77 -3.92 -12.86
CA TYR A 232 4.74 -2.92 -13.13
C TYR A 232 4.77 -1.75 -12.13
N GLY A 233 5.13 -1.99 -10.87
CA GLY A 233 5.44 -0.90 -9.92
C GLY A 233 6.59 -0.02 -10.41
N GLN A 234 7.62 -0.62 -11.02
CA GLN A 234 8.73 0.11 -11.64
C GLN A 234 8.31 0.88 -12.91
N VAL A 235 7.36 0.35 -13.69
CA VAL A 235 6.77 1.08 -14.82
C VAL A 235 6.05 2.35 -14.34
N ALA A 236 5.38 2.33 -13.18
CA ALA A 236 4.76 3.53 -12.62
C ALA A 236 5.77 4.66 -12.41
N TYR A 237 6.98 4.34 -11.92
CA TYR A 237 8.09 5.30 -11.77
C TYR A 237 8.68 5.79 -13.10
N ASP A 238 8.55 5.02 -14.17
CA ASP A 238 9.00 5.42 -15.51
C ASP A 238 7.97 6.31 -16.21
N VAL A 239 6.68 6.00 -16.05
CA VAL A 239 5.57 6.78 -16.60
C VAL A 239 5.44 8.12 -15.87
N VAL A 240 5.63 8.14 -14.55
CA VAL A 240 5.61 9.37 -13.77
C VAL A 240 6.86 9.52 -12.90
N PRO A 241 7.98 10.01 -13.46
CA PRO A 241 9.24 10.15 -12.74
C PRO A 241 9.15 10.99 -11.46
N ALA A 242 8.20 11.93 -11.39
CA ALA A 242 7.96 12.79 -10.22
C ALA A 242 7.55 12.02 -8.95
N ILE A 243 7.21 10.73 -9.04
CA ILE A 243 6.85 9.91 -7.87
C ILE A 243 8.04 9.11 -7.33
N ARG A 244 9.19 9.13 -8.03
CA ARG A 244 10.40 8.44 -7.55
C ARG A 244 10.88 9.06 -6.24
N SER A 245 11.01 8.21 -5.24
CA SER A 245 11.67 8.55 -3.97
C SER A 245 13.10 8.03 -3.97
N VAL A 246 13.92 8.46 -3.01
CA VAL A 246 15.30 7.96 -2.83
C VAL A 246 15.36 6.43 -2.68
N PHE A 247 14.25 5.78 -2.33
CA PHE A 247 14.15 4.34 -2.15
C PHE A 247 13.77 3.57 -3.44
N SER A 248 13.29 4.24 -4.50
CA SER A 248 12.89 3.55 -5.74
C SER A 248 14.06 2.91 -6.50
N ASP A 249 15.28 3.38 -6.24
CA ASP A 249 16.52 2.94 -6.92
C ASP A 249 17.25 1.78 -6.21
N LEU A 250 16.71 1.28 -5.09
CA LEU A 250 17.36 0.22 -4.28
C LEU A 250 17.07 -1.21 -4.77
N SER A 251 16.25 -1.39 -5.81
CA SER A 251 15.90 -2.72 -6.33
C SER A 251 17.01 -3.26 -7.24
N PRO A 252 17.40 -4.55 -7.13
CA PRO A 252 18.37 -5.16 -8.04
C PRO A 252 17.91 -5.01 -9.50
N VAL A 253 18.74 -4.41 -10.34
CA VAL A 253 18.44 -4.21 -11.77
C VAL A 253 19.15 -5.26 -12.61
N SER A 254 18.38 -6.08 -13.32
CA SER A 254 18.92 -6.98 -14.36
C SER A 254 18.74 -6.36 -15.74
N SER A 255 19.61 -6.69 -16.71
CA SER A 255 19.46 -6.20 -18.09
C SER A 255 18.12 -6.62 -18.70
N LYS A 256 17.65 -7.82 -18.37
CA LYS A 256 16.34 -8.35 -18.79
C LYS A 256 15.18 -7.54 -18.22
N GLN A 257 15.27 -7.13 -16.95
CA GLN A 257 14.27 -6.28 -16.32
C GLN A 257 14.15 -4.94 -17.03
N VAL A 258 15.26 -4.29 -17.38
CA VAL A 258 15.26 -3.01 -18.11
C VAL A 258 14.56 -3.15 -19.47
N GLU A 259 14.86 -4.23 -20.21
CA GLU A 259 14.24 -4.51 -21.50
C GLU A 259 12.72 -4.67 -21.39
N ILE A 260 12.25 -5.47 -20.42
CA ILE A 260 10.81 -5.72 -20.22
C ILE A 260 10.11 -4.45 -19.74
N ARG A 261 10.70 -3.73 -18.77
CA ARG A 261 10.14 -2.51 -18.22
C ARG A 261 9.91 -1.45 -19.31
N GLU A 262 10.88 -1.28 -20.21
CA GLU A 262 10.73 -0.34 -21.32
C GLU A 262 9.60 -0.74 -22.28
N LYS A 263 9.47 -2.04 -22.61
CA LYS A 263 8.35 -2.52 -23.43
C LYS A 263 6.99 -2.22 -22.78
N LEU A 264 6.87 -2.50 -21.49
CA LEU A 264 5.64 -2.27 -20.73
C LEU A 264 5.30 -0.78 -20.62
N ARG A 265 6.31 0.08 -20.41
CA ARG A 265 6.14 1.54 -20.41
C ARG A 265 5.61 2.03 -21.76
N VAL A 266 6.25 1.62 -22.87
CA VAL A 266 5.83 2.00 -24.22
C VAL A 266 4.42 1.50 -24.53
N GLU A 267 4.07 0.28 -24.11
CA GLU A 267 2.72 -0.26 -24.26
C GLU A 267 1.69 0.56 -23.48
N PHE A 268 1.96 0.90 -22.23
CA PHE A 268 1.10 1.75 -21.42
C PHE A 268 0.91 3.13 -22.06
N ASP A 269 2.01 3.72 -22.51
CA ASP A 269 1.99 5.03 -23.16
C ASP A 269 1.17 5.03 -24.44
N ARG A 270 1.33 4.02 -25.29
CA ARG A 270 0.53 3.86 -26.51
C ARG A 270 -0.95 3.66 -26.18
N ASN A 271 -1.27 2.87 -25.15
CA ASN A 271 -2.66 2.65 -24.76
C ASN A 271 -3.34 3.92 -24.25
N LEU A 272 -2.62 4.85 -23.62
CA LEU A 272 -3.16 6.18 -23.30
C LEU A 272 -3.47 6.96 -24.58
N ASP A 273 -2.54 6.99 -25.54
CA ASP A 273 -2.72 7.71 -26.81
C ASP A 273 -3.89 7.16 -27.63
N ASP A 274 -3.98 5.83 -27.78
CA ASP A 274 -5.04 5.15 -28.54
C ASP A 274 -6.44 5.42 -27.94
N ARG A 275 -6.51 5.71 -26.64
CA ARG A 275 -7.74 6.04 -25.92
C ARG A 275 -8.00 7.53 -25.81
N GLY A 276 -7.11 8.38 -26.31
CA GLY A 276 -7.19 9.84 -26.17
C GLY A 276 -7.11 10.32 -24.73
N LEU A 277 -6.50 9.53 -23.83
CA LEU A 277 -6.31 9.90 -22.43
C LEU A 277 -5.07 10.81 -22.29
N PRO A 278 -5.10 11.82 -21.40
CA PRO A 278 -3.94 12.65 -21.14
C PRO A 278 -2.82 11.85 -20.51
N ARG A 279 -1.58 12.29 -20.72
CA ARG A 279 -0.44 11.80 -19.93
C ARG A 279 -0.69 12.11 -18.46
N ILE A 280 -0.35 11.16 -17.60
CA ILE A 280 -0.48 11.32 -16.16
C ILE A 280 0.56 12.35 -15.71
N GLN A 281 0.09 13.45 -15.15
CA GLN A 281 0.94 14.50 -14.59
C GLN A 281 0.73 14.54 -13.09
N ILE A 282 1.79 14.29 -12.34
CA ILE A 282 1.81 14.42 -10.89
C ILE A 282 2.74 15.59 -10.58
N ALA A 283 2.31 16.46 -9.67
CA ALA A 283 3.15 17.55 -9.20
C ALA A 283 4.50 17.01 -8.70
N ALA A 284 5.57 17.78 -8.92
CA ALA A 284 6.86 17.45 -8.32
C ALA A 284 6.70 17.34 -6.80
N ALA A 285 7.51 16.48 -6.18
CA ALA A 285 7.51 16.34 -4.73
C ALA A 285 7.69 17.74 -4.09
N ALA A 286 6.87 18.04 -3.09
CA ALA A 286 6.99 19.27 -2.30
C ALA A 286 8.31 19.30 -1.51
N MET A 287 8.98 18.15 -1.41
CA MET A 287 10.20 17.93 -0.65
C MET A 287 11.40 17.75 -1.58
N THR A 288 12.47 18.51 -1.35
CA THR A 288 13.68 18.47 -2.18
C THR A 288 14.69 17.42 -1.76
N SER A 289 14.71 16.97 -0.48
CA SER A 289 15.48 15.79 -0.06
C SER A 289 15.03 15.22 1.30
N MET A 290 15.05 13.88 1.43
CA MET A 290 14.83 13.20 2.71
C MET A 290 15.98 13.44 3.71
N GLU A 291 17.20 13.63 3.22
CA GLU A 291 18.38 13.93 4.04
C GLU A 291 18.20 15.24 4.81
N TYR A 292 17.70 16.28 4.14
CA TYR A 292 17.36 17.56 4.77
C TYR A 292 16.31 17.42 5.89
N LEU A 293 15.38 16.47 5.75
CA LEU A 293 14.34 16.20 6.74
C LEU A 293 14.88 15.40 7.94
N PHE A 294 15.71 14.38 7.70
CA PHE A 294 16.34 13.58 8.77
C PHE A 294 17.34 14.38 9.60
N GLU A 295 18.03 15.34 9.00
CA GLU A 295 18.94 16.27 9.71
C GLU A 295 18.18 17.17 10.70
N ARG A 296 16.89 17.43 10.45
CA ARG A 296 16.05 18.28 11.31
C ARG A 296 15.38 17.53 12.45
N ILE A 297 15.38 16.20 12.48
CA ILE A 297 14.84 15.43 13.61
C ILE A 297 15.84 15.48 14.77
N CYS A 298 15.36 15.77 15.98
CA CYS A 298 16.21 15.85 17.17
C CYS A 298 16.96 14.51 17.43
N ASP A 299 18.27 14.60 17.72
CA ASP A 299 19.15 13.43 17.91
C ASP A 299 18.72 12.53 19.08
N SER A 300 17.98 13.05 20.05
CA SER A 300 17.37 12.27 21.13
C SER A 300 16.40 11.21 20.62
N VAL A 301 15.67 11.51 19.54
CA VAL A 301 14.77 10.56 18.86
C VAL A 301 15.60 9.51 18.10
N LYS A 302 16.69 9.93 17.44
CA LYS A 302 17.60 9.02 16.72
C LYS A 302 18.28 8.00 17.64
N HIS A 303 18.64 8.41 18.87
CA HIS A 303 19.32 7.55 19.85
C HIS A 303 18.40 6.63 20.65
N GLU A 304 17.15 7.03 20.96
CA GLU A 304 16.17 6.18 21.64
C GLU A 304 15.79 4.96 20.77
N GLU A 305 15.70 5.16 19.46
CA GLU A 305 15.46 4.13 18.44
C GLU A 305 16.58 3.07 18.40
N LEU A 306 17.84 3.53 18.41
CA LEU A 306 19.02 2.66 18.45
C LEU A 306 19.11 1.86 19.76
N ARG A 307 18.69 2.46 20.88
CA ARG A 307 18.70 1.82 22.19
C ARG A 307 17.65 0.72 22.30
N ARG A 308 16.44 0.92 21.75
CA ARG A 308 15.40 -0.13 21.68
C ARG A 308 15.82 -1.31 20.81
N ARG A 309 16.50 -1.06 19.68
CA ARG A 309 17.05 -2.12 18.81
C ARG A 309 18.19 -2.91 19.42
N SER A 310 18.92 -2.33 20.38
CA SER A 310 19.99 -3.03 21.11
C SER A 310 19.51 -3.89 22.29
N LEU A 311 18.21 -3.82 22.61
CA LEU A 311 17.57 -4.51 23.74
C LEU A 311 16.54 -5.58 23.28
N GLN A 312 16.43 -5.81 21.97
CA GLN A 312 15.72 -6.93 21.34
C GLN A 312 16.74 -7.85 20.66
#